data_AF-A0A3D2FKR5-F1
#
_entry.id   AF-A0A3D2FKR5-F1
#
_cell.length_a   1.000
_cell.length_b   1.000
_cell.length_c   1.000
_cell.angle_alpha   90.00
_cell.angle_beta   90.00
_cell.angle_gamma   90.00
#
_symmetry.space_group_name_H-M   'P 1'
#
loop_
_entity.id
_entity.type
_entity.pdbx_description
1 polymer ?
#
loop_
_entity_poly.entity_id
_entity_poly.type
_entity_poly.pdbx_seq_one_letter_code
_entity_poly.pdbx_strand_id
1 'polypeptide(L)'
;MNQADHPIQSETLFRGLAPFLRISIAGADLRSVGQELLDLANNNADDAHLWMNLSIAMQCLGQRDIGLSIQQQALDMQRIYRIPASEQPAKFRLLMLMAAGDLSANTPLECLLENSDIDLILYYITPGDPLALPIPEHDALLVAISEVELNRDLLESLAQPLAQWPKPVINAPMHILSTERSVASALLQDAPGVLIPPTLHASREVLLDIAAGTASLPELSGGIDFPIILRPHDSQAGRDLDKISSLDEMAAYLARVTGDEEFFLSRFIDYSGADGLFRKFRITVIDGAAFACHMAVSSHWMVHYVNAGMYEDARKREEEAAFMTHFNDFAQRHRVALDAVHRRLGLDYFCIDCAESPDGRLQIFEADHVMVVHAMDPEDMFPYKQIHIRKVQRAFRDYLFRLTATTAEAGR
;
A
#
# COMPACT_ATOMS: atom_id res chain seq x y z
N MET A 1 14.38 16.88 -55.49
CA MET A 1 13.25 17.30 -54.64
C MET A 1 13.23 16.30 -53.50
N ASN A 2 13.96 16.60 -52.42
CA ASN A 2 14.19 15.68 -51.31
C ASN A 2 12.92 15.55 -50.48
N GLN A 3 12.36 14.35 -50.41
CA GLN A 3 11.52 13.94 -49.29
C GLN A 3 12.42 13.89 -48.07
N ALA A 4 12.16 14.77 -47.10
CA ALA A 4 12.73 14.66 -45.78
C ALA A 4 11.98 13.54 -45.06
N ASP A 5 12.67 12.41 -44.85
CA ASP A 5 12.27 11.42 -43.86
C ASP A 5 12.31 12.11 -42.49
N HIS A 6 11.13 12.40 -41.94
CA HIS A 6 11.01 12.65 -40.51
C HIS A 6 11.30 11.31 -39.80
N PRO A 7 12.30 11.23 -38.91
CA PRO A 7 12.47 10.06 -38.08
C PRO A 7 11.21 9.91 -37.24
N ILE A 8 10.55 8.76 -37.33
CA ILE A 8 9.49 8.35 -36.41
C ILE A 8 10.15 8.35 -35.03
N GLN A 9 9.95 9.42 -34.24
CA GLN A 9 10.27 9.42 -32.83
C GLN A 9 9.48 8.26 -32.22
N SER A 10 10.17 7.23 -31.74
CA SER A 10 9.51 6.22 -30.92
C SER A 10 8.87 6.95 -29.75
N GLU A 11 7.54 6.95 -29.65
CA GLU A 11 6.83 7.55 -28.52
C GLU A 11 7.41 6.99 -27.22
N THR A 12 7.83 7.88 -26.32
CA THR A 12 8.31 7.47 -24.99
C THR A 12 7.20 6.70 -24.30
N LEU A 13 7.49 5.48 -23.84
CA LEU A 13 6.56 4.70 -23.04
C LEU A 13 6.56 5.19 -21.58
N PHE A 14 5.37 5.40 -21.02
CA PHE A 14 5.20 5.47 -19.57
C PHE A 14 5.43 4.09 -18.94
N ARG A 15 6.30 4.01 -17.93
CA ARG A 15 6.80 2.73 -17.38
C ARG A 15 6.11 2.27 -16.09
N GLY A 16 5.45 3.18 -15.37
CA GLY A 16 4.90 2.90 -14.03
C GLY A 16 5.97 2.69 -12.95
N LEU A 17 5.55 2.35 -11.73
CA LEU A 17 6.44 2.15 -10.59
C LEU A 17 7.37 0.93 -10.72
N ALA A 18 6.84 -0.17 -11.24
CA ALA A 18 7.46 -1.49 -11.09
C ALA A 18 8.92 -1.59 -11.57
N PRO A 19 9.31 -1.04 -12.74
CA PRO A 19 10.70 -1.12 -13.20
C PRO A 19 11.68 -0.38 -12.30
N PHE A 20 11.30 0.79 -11.77
CA PHE A 20 12.15 1.60 -10.89
C PHE A 20 12.28 0.97 -9.50
N LEU A 21 11.17 0.47 -8.96
CA LEU A 21 11.15 -0.22 -7.69
C LEU A 21 12.00 -1.50 -7.73
N ARG A 22 11.95 -2.26 -8.82
CA ARG A 22 12.79 -3.45 -9.04
C ARG A 22 14.28 -3.13 -8.99
N ILE A 23 14.71 -2.05 -9.65
CA ILE A 23 16.12 -1.60 -9.61
C ILE A 23 16.51 -1.20 -8.18
N SER A 24 15.63 -0.48 -7.48
CA SER A 24 15.84 -0.07 -6.08
C SER A 24 15.98 -1.28 -5.14
N ILE A 25 15.06 -2.25 -5.22
CA ILE A 25 15.08 -3.48 -4.41
C ILE A 25 16.33 -4.33 -4.70
N ALA A 26 16.75 -4.41 -5.96
CA ALA A 26 17.96 -5.14 -6.34
C ALA A 26 19.27 -4.44 -5.91
N GLY A 27 19.20 -3.23 -5.35
CA GLY A 27 20.39 -2.42 -5.04
C GLY A 27 21.19 -2.04 -6.29
N ALA A 28 20.56 -2.05 -7.46
CA ALA A 28 21.17 -1.69 -8.74
C ALA A 28 21.24 -0.16 -8.91
N ASP A 29 21.96 0.30 -9.93
CA ASP A 29 22.25 1.72 -10.13
C ASP A 29 21.06 2.53 -10.69
N LEU A 30 20.07 2.78 -9.82
CA LEU A 30 18.94 3.64 -10.11
C LEU A 30 19.34 5.12 -10.33
N ARG A 31 20.50 5.55 -9.80
CA ARG A 31 20.97 6.93 -9.98
C ARG A 31 21.33 7.22 -11.42
N SER A 32 22.03 6.29 -12.08
CA SER A 32 22.33 6.41 -13.51
C SER A 32 21.05 6.45 -14.37
N VAL A 33 20.05 5.62 -14.05
CA VAL A 33 18.74 5.66 -14.73
C VAL A 33 18.03 7.00 -14.51
N GLY A 34 18.07 7.53 -13.30
CA GLY A 34 17.52 8.84 -12.98
C GLY A 34 18.21 9.98 -13.76
N GLN A 35 19.54 9.93 -13.90
CA GLN A 35 20.29 10.92 -14.67
C GLN A 35 19.96 10.86 -16.16
N GLU A 36 19.87 9.65 -16.74
CA GLU A 36 19.47 9.47 -18.14
C GLU A 36 18.06 10.03 -18.40
N LEU A 37 17.10 9.74 -17.50
CA LEU A 37 15.75 10.28 -17.60
C LEU A 37 15.72 11.81 -17.49
N LEU A 38 16.54 12.39 -16.63
CA LEU A 38 16.67 13.84 -16.50
C LEU A 38 17.21 14.47 -17.78
N ASP A 39 18.26 13.89 -18.37
CA ASP A 39 18.84 14.37 -19.62
C ASP A 39 17.83 14.25 -20.79
N LEU A 40 17.07 13.15 -20.85
CA LEU A 40 16.02 12.97 -21.85
C LEU A 40 14.86 13.95 -21.67
N ALA A 41 14.39 14.16 -20.43
CA ALA A 41 13.30 15.09 -20.13
C ALA A 41 13.70 16.55 -20.45
N ASN A 42 14.94 16.93 -20.16
CA ASN A 42 15.45 18.26 -20.51
C ASN A 42 15.52 18.48 -22.03
N ASN A 43 15.83 17.44 -22.80
CA ASN A 43 15.86 17.51 -24.27
C ASN A 43 14.47 17.42 -24.92
N ASN A 44 13.45 16.94 -24.19
CA ASN A 44 12.10 16.73 -24.67
C ASN A 44 11.09 17.27 -23.63
N ALA A 45 11.16 18.58 -23.36
CA ALA A 45 10.44 19.21 -22.24
C ALA A 45 8.91 19.07 -22.30
N ASP A 46 8.33 18.79 -23.47
CA ASP A 46 6.88 18.61 -23.65
C ASP A 46 6.41 17.15 -23.50
N ASP A 47 7.32 16.21 -23.20
CA ASP A 47 7.00 14.78 -23.03
C ASP A 47 6.62 14.46 -21.57
N ALA A 48 5.30 14.42 -21.32
CA ALA A 48 4.76 14.12 -20.00
C ALA A 48 5.11 12.70 -19.49
N HIS A 49 5.38 11.73 -20.38
CA HIS A 49 5.78 10.38 -19.99
C HIS A 49 7.19 10.36 -19.42
N LEU A 50 8.13 11.11 -20.02
CA LEU A 50 9.50 11.26 -19.49
C LEU A 50 9.49 11.91 -18.10
N TRP A 51 8.72 13.01 -17.94
CA TRP A 51 8.61 13.69 -16.63
C TRP A 51 8.00 12.79 -15.56
N MET A 52 6.94 12.04 -15.88
CA MET A 52 6.34 11.13 -14.91
C MET A 52 7.29 9.97 -14.55
N ASN A 53 7.97 9.38 -15.54
CA ASN A 53 8.99 8.34 -15.30
C ASN A 53 10.13 8.87 -14.40
N LEU A 54 10.60 10.10 -14.65
CA LEU A 54 11.64 10.75 -13.85
C LEU A 54 11.17 11.00 -12.41
N SER A 55 9.93 11.48 -12.22
CA SER A 55 9.34 11.66 -10.90
C SER A 55 9.41 10.37 -10.08
N ILE A 56 8.91 9.26 -10.64
CA ILE A 56 8.88 7.96 -9.96
C ILE A 56 10.30 7.48 -9.62
N ALA A 57 11.25 7.64 -10.55
CA ALA A 57 12.65 7.28 -10.31
C ALA A 57 13.26 8.10 -9.15
N MET A 58 13.03 9.41 -9.10
CA MET A 58 13.51 10.27 -8.02
C MET A 58 12.89 9.89 -6.67
N GLN A 59 11.60 9.57 -6.63
CA GLN A 59 10.97 9.10 -5.40
C GLN A 59 11.53 7.75 -4.94
N CYS A 60 11.80 6.82 -5.85
CA CYS A 60 12.46 5.54 -5.55
C CYS A 60 13.91 5.72 -5.04
N LEU A 61 14.57 6.83 -5.37
CA LEU A 61 15.88 7.24 -4.84
C LEU A 61 15.80 7.95 -3.47
N GLY A 62 14.60 8.07 -2.89
CA GLY A 62 14.36 8.81 -1.65
C GLY A 62 14.34 10.33 -1.82
N GLN A 63 14.39 10.84 -3.05
CA GLN A 63 14.30 12.28 -3.35
C GLN A 63 12.84 12.72 -3.44
N ARG A 64 12.11 12.61 -2.32
CA ARG A 64 10.66 12.81 -2.24
C ARG A 64 10.24 14.16 -2.84
N ASP A 65 10.72 15.27 -2.29
CA ASP A 65 10.22 16.60 -2.64
C ASP A 65 10.52 16.97 -4.09
N ILE A 66 11.71 16.60 -4.58
CA ILE A 66 12.09 16.75 -6.00
C ILE A 66 11.16 15.92 -6.88
N GLY A 67 10.95 14.64 -6.51
CA GLY A 67 10.05 13.75 -7.23
C GLY A 67 8.62 14.27 -7.30
N LEU A 68 8.09 14.84 -6.21
CA LEU A 68 6.74 15.43 -6.18
C LEU A 68 6.65 16.70 -7.04
N SER A 69 7.68 17.57 -7.01
CA SER A 69 7.71 18.75 -7.87
C SER A 69 7.74 18.37 -9.36
N ILE A 70 8.50 17.34 -9.73
CA ILE A 70 8.54 16.80 -11.08
C ILE A 70 7.20 16.15 -11.45
N GLN A 71 6.55 15.46 -10.51
CA GLN A 71 5.22 14.87 -10.72
C GLN A 71 4.21 15.95 -11.10
N GLN A 72 4.19 17.06 -10.35
CA GLN A 72 3.28 18.15 -10.62
C GLN A 72 3.45 18.69 -12.05
N GLN A 73 4.69 18.87 -12.51
CA GLN A 73 4.97 19.29 -13.87
C GLN A 73 4.43 18.29 -14.91
N ALA A 74 4.59 16.99 -14.68
CA ALA A 74 4.03 15.97 -15.57
C ALA A 74 2.49 16.02 -15.60
N LEU A 75 1.87 16.20 -14.43
CA LEU A 75 0.42 16.27 -14.25
C LEU A 75 -0.24 17.55 -14.79
N ASP A 76 0.53 18.64 -14.91
CA ASP A 76 0.09 19.86 -15.58
C ASP A 76 0.01 19.66 -17.11
N MET A 77 0.79 18.73 -17.67
CA MET A 77 0.77 18.38 -19.09
C MET A 77 -0.26 17.29 -19.41
N GLN A 78 -0.29 16.22 -18.61
CA GLN A 78 -1.13 15.05 -18.85
C GLN A 78 -1.48 14.36 -17.53
N ARG A 79 -2.74 13.92 -17.39
CA ARG A 79 -3.20 13.22 -16.18
C ARG A 79 -3.68 11.79 -16.42
N ILE A 80 -3.70 11.33 -17.67
CA ILE A 80 -4.07 9.95 -18.02
C ILE A 80 -2.85 9.26 -18.60
N TYR A 81 -2.38 8.20 -17.94
CA TYR A 81 -1.24 7.40 -18.36
C TYR A 81 -1.68 5.96 -18.59
N ARG A 82 -0.99 5.25 -19.50
CA ARG A 82 -1.31 3.86 -19.82
C ARG A 82 -0.07 2.98 -19.65
N ILE A 83 -0.24 1.87 -18.99
CA ILE A 83 0.74 0.77 -18.95
C ILE A 83 0.09 -0.37 -19.74
N PRO A 84 0.52 -0.59 -21.00
CA PRO A 84 -0.04 -1.66 -21.81
C PRO A 84 0.31 -3.02 -21.21
N ALA A 85 -0.61 -3.98 -21.35
CA ALA A 85 -0.35 -5.37 -21.04
C ALA A 85 0.89 -5.87 -21.79
N SER A 86 1.75 -6.62 -21.12
CA SER A 86 2.88 -7.26 -21.77
C SER A 86 2.45 -8.44 -22.64
N GLU A 87 1.38 -9.14 -22.24
CA GLU A 87 0.77 -10.21 -23.02
C GLU A 87 -0.35 -9.62 -23.89
N GLN A 88 -0.17 -9.70 -25.21
CA GLN A 88 -1.12 -9.15 -26.19
C GLN A 88 -1.88 -10.25 -26.94
N PRO A 89 -3.17 -10.04 -27.29
CA PRO A 89 -3.98 -8.87 -26.98
C PRO A 89 -4.36 -8.80 -25.50
N ALA A 90 -4.43 -7.58 -24.94
CA ALA A 90 -4.97 -7.35 -23.60
C ALA A 90 -6.38 -7.95 -23.48
N LYS A 91 -6.64 -8.63 -22.36
CA LYS A 91 -7.93 -9.30 -22.07
C LYS A 91 -8.82 -8.49 -21.14
N PHE A 92 -8.31 -7.41 -20.55
CA PHE A 92 -9.04 -6.52 -19.65
C PHE A 92 -8.38 -5.15 -19.59
N ARG A 93 -9.18 -4.11 -19.39
CA ARG A 93 -8.74 -2.73 -19.17
C ARG A 93 -9.20 -2.25 -17.81
N LEU A 94 -8.26 -2.02 -16.90
CA LEU A 94 -8.53 -1.53 -15.55
C LEU A 94 -8.24 -0.03 -15.46
N LEU A 95 -9.27 0.77 -15.21
CA LEU A 95 -9.14 2.19 -14.91
C LEU A 95 -8.84 2.37 -13.43
N MET A 96 -7.73 3.01 -13.09
CA MET A 96 -7.32 3.29 -11.72
C MET A 96 -7.46 4.79 -11.46
N LEU A 97 -8.31 5.19 -10.52
CA LEU A 97 -8.35 6.57 -10.04
C LEU A 97 -7.19 6.79 -9.07
N MET A 98 -6.34 7.75 -9.38
CA MET A 98 -5.09 8.04 -8.69
C MET A 98 -5.10 9.46 -8.13
N ALA A 99 -4.56 9.65 -6.92
CA ALA A 99 -4.21 10.96 -6.39
C ALA A 99 -2.77 11.32 -6.77
N ALA A 100 -2.47 12.62 -6.88
CA ALA A 100 -1.09 13.08 -6.88
C ALA A 100 -0.49 12.84 -5.49
N GLY A 101 0.79 12.50 -5.43
CA GLY A 101 1.44 12.17 -4.17
C GLY A 101 2.63 11.23 -4.33
N ASP A 102 3.10 10.76 -3.19
CA ASP A 102 4.25 9.88 -3.12
C ASP A 102 3.94 8.44 -3.58
N LEU A 103 4.93 7.56 -3.46
CA LEU A 103 4.79 6.13 -3.82
C LEU A 103 3.74 5.37 -3.00
N SER A 104 3.22 5.96 -1.93
CA SER A 104 2.20 5.40 -1.03
C SER A 104 0.88 6.18 -1.10
N ALA A 105 0.73 7.10 -2.07
CA ALA A 105 -0.52 7.78 -2.33
C ALA A 105 -1.54 6.90 -3.07
N ASN A 106 -1.08 5.83 -3.73
CA ASN A 106 -1.93 4.99 -4.56
C ASN A 106 -1.55 3.51 -4.53
N THR A 107 -2.55 2.66 -4.74
CA THR A 107 -2.39 1.20 -4.88
C THR A 107 -1.46 0.86 -6.06
N PRO A 108 -0.30 0.24 -5.83
CA PRO A 108 0.70 0.01 -6.87
C PRO A 108 0.44 -1.31 -7.63
N LEU A 109 -0.74 -1.44 -8.27
CA LEU A 109 -1.12 -2.68 -8.96
C LEU A 109 -0.21 -3.01 -10.15
N GLU A 110 0.48 -2.04 -10.72
CA GLU A 110 1.49 -2.29 -11.75
C GLU A 110 2.61 -3.20 -11.25
N CYS A 111 2.88 -3.25 -9.94
CA CYS A 111 3.86 -4.17 -9.34
C CYS A 111 3.33 -5.61 -9.24
N LEU A 112 2.01 -5.78 -9.01
CA LEU A 112 1.38 -7.09 -8.96
C LEU A 112 1.12 -7.66 -10.37
N LEU A 113 0.79 -6.79 -11.32
CA LEU A 113 0.34 -7.15 -12.67
C LEU A 113 1.45 -7.09 -13.73
N GLU A 114 2.72 -6.99 -13.31
CA GLU A 114 3.85 -7.17 -14.21
C GLU A 114 3.72 -8.49 -14.99
N ASN A 115 4.01 -8.45 -16.29
CA ASN A 115 3.95 -9.62 -17.16
C ASN A 115 2.54 -10.23 -17.34
N SER A 116 1.47 -9.44 -17.18
CA SER A 116 0.08 -9.90 -17.34
C SER A 116 -0.57 -9.48 -18.67
N ASP A 117 -1.81 -9.92 -18.89
CA ASP A 117 -2.68 -9.57 -20.01
C ASP A 117 -3.70 -8.46 -19.67
N ILE A 118 -3.39 -7.61 -18.70
CA ILE A 118 -4.26 -6.53 -18.20
C ILE A 118 -3.64 -5.18 -18.55
N ASP A 119 -4.39 -4.34 -19.27
CA ASP A 119 -4.02 -2.93 -19.47
C ASP A 119 -4.36 -2.14 -18.20
N LEU A 120 -3.41 -1.33 -17.72
CA LEU A 120 -3.66 -0.36 -16.65
C LEU A 120 -3.77 1.04 -17.22
N ILE A 121 -4.84 1.73 -16.83
CA ILE A 121 -5.10 3.13 -17.19
C ILE A 121 -5.10 3.95 -15.91
N LEU A 122 -4.02 4.69 -15.67
CA LEU A 122 -3.85 5.53 -14.48
C LEU A 122 -4.47 6.90 -14.77
N TYR A 123 -5.57 7.21 -14.09
CA TYR A 123 -6.28 8.47 -14.18
C TYR A 123 -6.00 9.28 -12.92
N TYR A 124 -5.12 10.28 -13.02
CA TYR A 124 -4.84 11.20 -11.92
C TYR A 124 -5.95 12.25 -11.82
N ILE A 125 -6.75 12.17 -10.76
CA ILE A 125 -7.89 13.05 -10.52
C ILE A 125 -7.45 14.52 -10.44
N THR A 126 -8.25 15.42 -11.00
CA THR A 126 -7.99 16.86 -10.88
C THR A 126 -8.53 17.37 -9.55
N PRO A 127 -7.74 18.06 -8.72
CA PRO A 127 -8.23 18.64 -7.47
C PRO A 127 -9.45 19.56 -7.72
N GLY A 128 -10.52 19.35 -6.97
CA GLY A 128 -11.78 20.10 -7.09
C GLY A 128 -12.70 19.67 -8.24
N ASP A 129 -12.22 18.87 -9.19
CA ASP A 129 -13.03 18.29 -10.28
C ASP A 129 -12.53 16.88 -10.65
N PRO A 130 -12.81 15.87 -9.82
CA PRO A 130 -12.13 14.57 -9.89
C PRO A 130 -12.29 13.81 -11.22
N LEU A 131 -13.32 14.11 -12.00
CA LEU A 131 -13.65 13.43 -13.26
C LEU A 131 -13.72 14.42 -14.45
N ALA A 132 -12.92 15.49 -14.40
CA ALA A 132 -12.89 16.56 -15.41
C ALA A 132 -12.53 16.11 -16.84
N LEU A 133 -11.74 15.04 -16.97
CA LEU A 133 -11.23 14.56 -18.26
C LEU A 133 -12.13 13.47 -18.84
N PRO A 134 -12.14 13.30 -20.19
CA PRO A 134 -12.85 12.21 -20.83
C PRO A 134 -12.41 10.86 -20.27
N ILE A 135 -13.38 10.08 -19.79
CA ILE A 135 -13.14 8.76 -19.19
C ILE A 135 -12.75 7.76 -20.29
N PRO A 136 -11.55 7.14 -20.22
CA PRO A 136 -11.14 6.12 -21.18
C PRO A 136 -12.06 4.89 -21.14
N GLU A 137 -12.20 4.18 -22.25
CA GLU A 137 -12.89 2.88 -22.28
C GLU A 137 -12.22 1.89 -21.33
N HIS A 138 -13.01 1.27 -20.44
CA HIS A 138 -12.53 0.34 -19.44
C HIS A 138 -13.60 -0.71 -19.09
N ASP A 139 -13.14 -1.81 -18.49
CA ASP A 139 -13.99 -2.94 -18.10
C ASP A 139 -14.40 -2.85 -16.63
N ALA A 140 -13.52 -2.31 -15.77
CA ALA A 140 -13.81 -1.97 -14.37
C ALA A 140 -12.98 -0.75 -13.93
N LEU A 141 -13.41 -0.11 -12.85
CA LEU A 141 -12.72 0.98 -12.18
C LEU A 141 -12.22 0.50 -10.82
N LEU A 142 -11.01 0.90 -10.42
CA LEU A 142 -10.48 0.74 -9.08
C LEU A 142 -10.15 2.12 -8.49
N VAL A 143 -10.59 2.38 -7.27
CA VAL A 143 -10.17 3.57 -6.53
C VAL A 143 -8.85 3.24 -5.85
N ALA A 144 -7.75 3.77 -6.38
CA ALA A 144 -6.40 3.43 -5.92
C ALA A 144 -5.91 4.35 -4.80
N ILE A 145 -6.59 5.48 -4.59
CA ILE A 145 -6.25 6.60 -3.70
C ILE A 145 -6.20 6.13 -2.24
N SER A 146 -5.08 6.39 -1.55
CA SER A 146 -4.93 6.08 -0.12
C SER A 146 -5.86 6.90 0.77
N GLU A 147 -6.23 6.31 1.91
CA GLU A 147 -6.80 7.04 3.04
C GLU A 147 -5.69 7.81 3.74
N VAL A 148 -5.71 9.13 3.56
CA VAL A 148 -4.94 10.12 4.33
C VAL A 148 -5.81 11.36 4.45
N GLU A 149 -5.55 12.20 5.45
CA GLU A 149 -6.38 13.39 5.71
C GLU A 149 -6.56 14.28 4.47
N LEU A 150 -5.48 14.48 3.70
CA LEU A 150 -5.50 15.28 2.47
C LEU A 150 -6.46 14.72 1.39
N ASN A 151 -6.73 13.42 1.40
CA ASN A 151 -7.57 12.74 0.40
C ASN A 151 -9.02 12.54 0.88
N ARG A 152 -9.37 12.89 2.12
CA ARG A 152 -10.70 12.61 2.69
C ARG A 152 -11.82 13.28 1.88
N ASP A 153 -11.75 14.60 1.68
CA ASP A 153 -12.73 15.37 0.90
C ASP A 153 -12.86 14.83 -0.54
N LEU A 154 -11.73 14.43 -1.11
CA LEU A 154 -11.66 13.86 -2.44
C LEU A 154 -12.37 12.50 -2.50
N LEU A 155 -12.09 11.58 -1.57
CA LEU A 155 -12.76 10.27 -1.50
C LEU A 155 -14.26 10.42 -1.28
N GLU A 156 -14.68 11.37 -0.43
CA GLU A 156 -16.09 11.69 -0.21
C GLU A 156 -16.75 12.23 -1.49
N SER A 157 -16.08 13.12 -2.23
CA SER A 157 -16.59 13.67 -3.50
C SER A 157 -16.78 12.60 -4.58
N LEU A 158 -16.04 11.49 -4.51
CA LEU A 158 -16.14 10.37 -5.45
C LEU A 158 -17.30 9.42 -5.12
N ALA A 159 -17.87 9.46 -3.91
CA ALA A 159 -18.89 8.50 -3.48
C ALA A 159 -20.14 8.53 -4.37
N GLN A 160 -20.69 9.71 -4.64
CA GLN A 160 -21.91 9.84 -5.45
C GLN A 160 -21.69 9.49 -6.93
N PRO A 161 -20.66 10.02 -7.63
CA PRO A 161 -20.40 9.64 -9.02
C PRO A 161 -20.16 8.14 -9.20
N LEU A 162 -19.40 7.52 -8.28
CA LEU A 162 -19.06 6.11 -8.40
C LEU A 162 -20.21 5.16 -8.02
N ALA A 163 -21.16 5.60 -7.20
CA ALA A 163 -22.38 4.83 -6.93
C ALA A 163 -23.26 4.64 -8.19
N GLN A 164 -23.13 5.54 -9.17
CA GLN A 164 -23.85 5.48 -10.45
C GLN A 164 -22.95 5.06 -11.62
N TRP A 165 -21.75 4.56 -11.33
CA TRP A 165 -20.80 4.20 -12.36
C TRP A 165 -21.33 3.07 -13.24
N PRO A 166 -21.18 3.15 -14.58
CA PRO A 166 -21.75 2.15 -15.49
C PRO A 166 -20.98 0.81 -15.52
N LYS A 167 -19.86 0.72 -14.82
CA LYS A 167 -18.97 -0.45 -14.75
C LYS A 167 -18.75 -0.85 -13.29
N PRO A 168 -18.30 -2.08 -13.00
CA PRO A 168 -17.91 -2.48 -11.66
C PRO A 168 -16.87 -1.53 -11.06
N VAL A 169 -17.05 -1.17 -9.79
CA VAL A 169 -16.13 -0.35 -9.00
C VAL A 169 -15.51 -1.22 -7.91
N ILE A 170 -14.18 -1.30 -7.92
CA ILE A 170 -13.35 -2.04 -6.97
C ILE A 170 -12.86 -1.05 -5.90
N ASN A 171 -13.01 -1.43 -4.63
CA ASN A 171 -12.73 -0.60 -3.46
C ASN A 171 -13.51 0.71 -3.51
N ALA A 172 -14.83 0.63 -3.42
CA ALA A 172 -15.67 1.82 -3.42
C ALA A 172 -15.21 2.83 -2.32
N PRO A 173 -15.27 4.15 -2.56
CA PRO A 173 -14.64 5.15 -1.68
C PRO A 173 -15.07 5.06 -0.21
N MET A 174 -16.34 4.70 0.06
CA MET A 174 -16.83 4.57 1.44
C MET A 174 -16.15 3.44 2.23
N HIS A 175 -15.61 2.43 1.55
CA HIS A 175 -14.86 1.34 2.19
C HIS A 175 -13.39 1.67 2.39
N ILE A 176 -12.82 2.59 1.59
CA ILE A 176 -11.44 3.05 1.77
C ILE A 176 -11.28 3.79 3.11
N LEU A 177 -12.25 4.63 3.49
CA LEU A 177 -12.23 5.32 4.78
C LEU A 177 -12.19 4.37 5.99
N SER A 178 -12.49 3.08 5.80
CA SER A 178 -12.40 2.06 6.86
C SER A 178 -10.97 1.62 7.18
N THR A 179 -9.97 1.98 6.35
CA THR A 179 -8.56 1.62 6.55
C THR A 179 -7.82 2.57 7.50
N GLU A 180 -8.40 3.73 7.81
CA GLU A 180 -7.88 4.62 8.85
C GLU A 180 -7.71 3.83 10.15
N ARG A 181 -6.59 3.99 10.85
CA ARG A 181 -6.18 3.08 11.94
C ARG A 181 -7.17 3.06 13.10
N SER A 182 -7.69 4.22 13.51
CA SER A 182 -8.69 4.28 14.58
C SER A 182 -10.00 3.62 14.15
N VAL A 183 -10.48 3.90 12.94
CA VAL A 183 -11.70 3.32 12.36
C VAL A 183 -11.56 1.80 12.17
N ALA A 184 -10.48 1.34 11.56
CA ALA A 184 -10.18 -0.08 11.37
C ALA A 184 -10.13 -0.82 12.70
N SER A 185 -9.46 -0.24 13.71
CA SER A 185 -9.38 -0.84 15.04
C SER A 185 -10.77 -0.96 15.69
N ALA A 186 -11.61 0.07 15.59
CA ALA A 186 -12.97 0.05 16.13
C ALA A 186 -13.86 -0.96 15.40
N LEU A 187 -13.79 -1.03 14.06
CA LEU A 187 -14.54 -1.99 13.26
C LEU A 187 -14.14 -3.44 13.58
N LEU A 188 -12.86 -3.69 13.85
CA LEU A 188 -12.30 -5.03 14.00
C LEU A 188 -12.15 -5.49 15.47
N GLN A 189 -12.33 -4.61 16.46
CA GLN A 189 -12.05 -4.88 17.89
C GLN A 189 -12.70 -6.18 18.40
N ASP A 190 -13.97 -6.41 18.06
CA ASP A 190 -14.73 -7.60 18.45
C ASP A 190 -14.87 -8.64 17.31
N ALA A 191 -13.95 -8.63 16.35
CA ALA A 191 -13.96 -9.62 15.27
C ALA A 191 -13.48 -10.99 15.81
N PRO A 192 -14.22 -12.08 15.55
CA PRO A 192 -13.88 -13.39 16.09
C PRO A 192 -12.51 -13.85 15.57
N GLY A 193 -11.62 -14.24 16.48
CA GLY A 193 -10.27 -14.69 16.15
C GLY A 193 -9.28 -13.58 15.80
N VAL A 194 -9.69 -12.31 15.85
CA VAL A 194 -8.82 -11.15 15.65
C VAL A 194 -8.33 -10.63 17.00
N LEU A 195 -7.09 -10.14 17.00
CA LEU A 195 -6.53 -9.31 18.06
C LEU A 195 -6.09 -7.98 17.45
N ILE A 196 -6.84 -6.92 17.72
CA ILE A 196 -6.47 -5.56 17.32
C ILE A 196 -6.72 -4.65 18.52
N PRO A 197 -5.68 -4.04 19.10
CA PRO A 197 -5.89 -3.10 20.19
C PRO A 197 -6.57 -1.82 19.65
N PRO A 198 -7.44 -1.16 20.43
CA PRO A 198 -7.96 0.14 20.06
C PRO A 198 -6.82 1.10 19.72
N THR A 199 -6.98 1.82 18.61
CA THR A 199 -6.08 2.91 18.22
C THR A 199 -6.82 4.22 18.41
N LEU A 200 -6.25 5.10 19.23
CA LEU A 200 -6.86 6.36 19.64
C LEU A 200 -6.07 7.53 19.04
N HIS A 201 -6.79 8.61 18.74
CA HIS A 201 -6.19 9.90 18.45
C HIS A 201 -5.84 10.61 19.76
N ALA A 202 -4.66 11.21 19.83
CA ALA A 202 -4.21 12.00 20.96
C ALA A 202 -3.42 13.21 20.47
N SER A 203 -3.79 14.40 20.94
CA SER A 203 -3.00 15.60 20.67
C SER A 203 -1.72 15.60 21.50
N ARG A 204 -0.71 16.30 21.01
CA ARG A 204 0.55 16.53 21.73
C ARG A 204 0.32 17.10 23.13
N GLU A 205 -0.60 18.05 23.28
CA GLU A 205 -0.94 18.67 24.55
C GLU A 205 -1.38 17.61 25.57
N VAL A 206 -2.30 16.72 25.18
CA VAL A 206 -2.76 15.62 26.04
C VAL A 206 -1.61 14.67 26.40
N LEU A 207 -0.74 14.34 25.45
CA LEU A 207 0.41 13.47 25.72
C LEU A 207 1.43 14.14 26.65
N LEU A 208 1.61 15.46 26.58
CA LEU A 208 2.46 16.23 27.49
C LEU A 208 1.88 16.25 28.91
N ASP A 209 0.57 16.40 29.06
CA ASP A 209 -0.09 16.33 30.37
C ASP A 209 0.04 14.94 31.00
N ILE A 210 -0.09 13.88 30.19
CA ILE A 210 0.17 12.51 30.65
C ILE A 210 1.64 12.38 31.08
N ALA A 211 2.59 12.81 30.25
CA ALA A 211 4.02 12.73 30.55
C ALA A 211 4.41 13.52 31.81
N ALA A 212 3.72 14.62 32.10
CA ALA A 212 3.90 15.42 33.32
C ALA A 212 3.22 14.82 34.56
N GLY A 213 2.40 13.77 34.40
CA GLY A 213 1.61 13.17 35.47
C GLY A 213 0.42 14.03 35.92
N THR A 214 0.05 15.05 35.14
CA THR A 214 -1.13 15.89 35.39
C THR A 214 -2.40 15.27 34.83
N ALA A 215 -2.28 14.30 33.93
CA ALA A 215 -3.36 13.45 33.44
C ALA A 215 -3.00 11.96 33.52
N SER A 216 -4.03 11.10 33.57
CA SER A 216 -3.89 9.64 33.67
C SER A 216 -4.10 8.98 32.31
N LEU A 217 -3.09 8.24 31.84
CA LEU A 217 -3.17 7.50 30.58
C LEU A 217 -4.35 6.50 30.56
N PRO A 218 -4.54 5.61 31.56
CA PRO A 218 -5.68 4.70 31.57
C PRO A 218 -7.05 5.40 31.58
N GLU A 219 -7.18 6.53 32.27
CA GLU A 219 -8.47 7.24 32.33
C GLU A 219 -8.82 7.88 30.98
N LEU A 220 -7.84 8.45 30.29
CA LEU A 220 -8.03 9.11 29.00
C LEU A 220 -8.15 8.13 27.82
N SER A 221 -7.57 6.94 27.95
CA SER A 221 -7.50 5.95 26.88
C SER A 221 -8.48 4.77 27.04
N GLY A 222 -9.41 4.85 28.00
CA GLY A 222 -10.36 3.77 28.26
C GLY A 222 -9.71 2.49 28.80
N GLY A 223 -8.62 2.62 29.57
CA GLY A 223 -7.92 1.54 30.24
C GLY A 223 -6.66 1.03 29.55
N ILE A 224 -6.14 1.73 28.53
CA ILE A 224 -4.82 1.41 27.96
C ILE A 224 -3.76 1.85 28.98
N ASP A 225 -2.79 0.97 29.22
CA ASP A 225 -1.66 1.23 30.11
C ASP A 225 -0.36 0.79 29.42
N PHE A 226 0.78 1.20 29.97
CA PHE A 226 2.08 0.87 29.44
C PHE A 226 2.35 -0.64 29.39
N PRO A 227 3.11 -1.13 28.40
CA PRO A 227 3.67 -0.36 27.29
C PRO A 227 2.65 -0.01 26.20
N ILE A 228 2.80 1.17 25.62
CA ILE A 228 2.01 1.66 24.47
C ILE A 228 2.90 1.81 23.24
N ILE A 229 2.27 2.02 22.09
CA ILE A 229 2.89 2.46 20.85
C ILE A 229 2.39 3.88 20.57
N LEU A 230 3.32 4.80 20.27
CA LEU A 230 3.03 6.16 19.81
C LEU A 230 3.58 6.38 18.41
N ARG A 231 2.82 7.12 17.60
CA ARG A 231 3.16 7.45 16.21
C ARG A 231 2.55 8.80 15.83
N PRO A 232 3.24 9.67 15.08
CA PRO A 232 2.59 10.81 14.45
C PRO A 232 1.45 10.36 13.51
N HIS A 233 0.39 11.16 13.40
CA HIS A 233 -0.76 10.86 12.55
C HIS A 233 -0.36 10.62 11.08
N ASP A 234 0.44 11.52 10.50
CA ASP A 234 0.83 11.48 9.09
C ASP A 234 2.09 10.66 8.81
N SER A 235 2.53 9.86 9.79
CA SER A 235 3.69 8.98 9.62
C SER A 235 3.32 7.77 8.77
N GLN A 236 4.23 7.36 7.88
CA GLN A 236 4.21 6.09 7.15
C GLN A 236 5.49 5.27 7.40
N ALA A 237 5.44 3.97 7.09
CA ALA A 237 6.59 3.05 7.17
C ALA A 237 7.34 3.04 8.53
N GLY A 238 6.64 3.29 9.64
CA GLY A 238 7.23 3.25 10.99
C GLY A 238 8.08 4.47 11.36
N ARG A 239 8.06 5.55 10.56
CA ARG A 239 8.75 6.80 10.91
C ARG A 239 8.23 7.35 12.24
N ASP A 240 9.12 7.58 13.19
CA ASP A 240 8.80 8.09 14.53
C ASP A 240 7.76 7.23 15.30
N LEU A 241 7.67 5.95 14.98
CA LEU A 241 6.89 4.96 15.72
C LEU A 241 7.74 4.37 16.86
N ASP A 242 7.35 4.62 18.10
CA ASP A 242 8.08 4.10 19.28
C ASP A 242 7.18 3.29 20.20
N LYS A 243 7.79 2.31 20.88
CA LYS A 243 7.21 1.65 22.05
C LYS A 243 7.61 2.44 23.28
N ILE A 244 6.62 2.90 24.04
CA ILE A 244 6.79 3.70 25.25
C ILE A 244 6.39 2.85 26.45
N SER A 245 7.25 2.77 27.47
CA SER A 245 7.07 1.90 28.64
C SER A 245 6.87 2.68 29.95
N SER A 246 7.02 4.01 29.92
CA SER A 246 6.89 4.87 31.10
C SER A 246 6.57 6.32 30.72
N LEU A 247 6.20 7.12 31.71
CA LEU A 247 6.01 8.57 31.56
C LEU A 247 7.31 9.28 31.13
N ASP A 248 8.46 8.86 31.69
CA ASP A 248 9.77 9.43 31.33
C ASP A 248 10.14 9.14 29.87
N GLU A 249 9.86 7.92 29.40
CA GLU A 249 10.05 7.56 27.99
C GLU A 249 9.10 8.36 27.08
N MET A 250 7.87 8.63 27.52
CA MET A 250 6.93 9.47 26.78
C MET A 250 7.45 10.91 26.64
N ALA A 251 7.95 11.50 27.74
CA ALA A 251 8.54 12.84 27.73
C ALA A 251 9.75 12.91 26.78
N ALA A 252 10.62 11.90 26.83
CA ALA A 252 11.79 11.82 25.95
C ALA A 252 11.39 11.68 24.47
N TYR A 253 10.38 10.87 24.17
CA TYR A 253 9.83 10.72 22.82
C TYR A 253 9.29 12.05 22.28
N LEU A 254 8.44 12.74 23.05
CA LEU A 254 7.81 14.00 22.65
C LEU A 254 8.84 15.14 22.48
N ALA A 255 9.97 15.09 23.19
CA ALA A 255 11.07 16.03 23.00
C ALA A 255 11.88 15.75 21.73
N ARG A 256 11.97 14.48 21.31
CA ARG A 256 12.71 14.05 20.11
C ARG A 256 11.90 14.26 18.83
N VAL A 257 10.62 13.89 18.85
CA VAL A 257 9.69 14.03 17.72
C VAL A 257 9.09 15.43 17.80
N THR A 258 9.43 16.32 16.86
CA THR A 258 9.02 17.73 16.88
C THR A 258 8.24 18.11 15.63
N GLY A 259 7.27 19.01 15.77
CA GLY A 259 6.47 19.52 14.66
C GLY A 259 5.15 18.79 14.39
N ASP A 260 4.97 17.58 14.94
CA ASP A 260 3.69 16.85 14.90
C ASP A 260 2.82 17.19 16.12
N GLU A 261 1.56 17.55 15.87
CA GLU A 261 0.58 17.91 16.92
C GLU A 261 -0.42 16.78 17.21
N GLU A 262 -0.58 15.82 16.31
CA GLU A 262 -1.55 14.72 16.42
C GLU A 262 -0.86 13.36 16.33
N PHE A 263 -1.28 12.43 17.19
CA PHE A 263 -0.67 11.12 17.34
C PHE A 263 -1.72 10.01 17.37
N PHE A 264 -1.31 8.85 16.87
CA PHE A 264 -1.95 7.58 17.18
C PHE A 264 -1.32 6.97 18.44
N LEU A 265 -2.20 6.54 19.34
CA LEU A 265 -1.87 5.81 20.56
C LEU A 265 -2.55 4.46 20.55
N SER A 266 -1.81 3.39 20.80
CA SER A 266 -2.39 2.06 20.99
C SER A 266 -1.60 1.23 21.99
N ARG A 267 -2.20 0.16 22.52
CA ARG A 267 -1.49 -0.77 23.42
C ARG A 267 -0.43 -1.54 22.65
N PHE A 268 0.79 -1.63 23.20
CA PHE A 268 1.76 -2.61 22.70
C PHE A 268 1.36 -4.01 23.17
N ILE A 269 1.22 -4.93 22.23
CA ILE A 269 0.97 -6.34 22.50
C ILE A 269 2.13 -7.14 21.93
N ASP A 270 2.84 -7.83 22.83
CA ASP A 270 3.97 -8.67 22.47
C ASP A 270 3.50 -9.91 21.68
N TYR A 271 4.07 -10.09 20.50
CA TYR A 271 3.79 -11.18 19.57
C TYR A 271 5.04 -12.00 19.24
N SER A 272 6.08 -11.87 20.07
CA SER A 272 7.28 -12.70 19.93
C SER A 272 6.93 -14.17 20.06
N GLY A 273 7.58 -14.99 19.23
CA GLY A 273 7.51 -16.44 19.34
C GLY A 273 8.26 -16.95 20.56
N ALA A 274 8.17 -18.27 20.80
CA ALA A 274 8.87 -18.92 21.91
C ALA A 274 10.42 -18.78 21.84
N ASP A 275 10.95 -18.44 20.66
CA ASP A 275 12.36 -18.15 20.40
C ASP A 275 12.73 -16.67 20.63
N GLY A 276 11.78 -15.82 21.03
CA GLY A 276 11.96 -14.39 21.23
C GLY A 276 11.99 -13.58 19.93
N LEU A 277 11.73 -14.20 18.76
CA LEU A 277 11.71 -13.50 17.47
C LEU A 277 10.28 -13.10 17.09
N PHE A 278 10.18 -11.96 16.41
CA PHE A 278 8.94 -11.41 15.89
C PHE A 278 8.74 -11.84 14.44
N ARG A 279 7.53 -12.31 14.11
CA ARG A 279 7.12 -12.73 12.77
C ARG A 279 5.99 -11.83 12.29
N LYS A 280 6.26 -11.01 11.28
CA LYS A 280 5.23 -10.23 10.59
C LYS A 280 4.91 -10.86 9.25
N PHE A 281 3.64 -11.14 9.03
CA PHE A 281 3.10 -11.62 7.77
C PHE A 281 2.48 -10.46 7.01
N ARG A 282 2.68 -10.42 5.69
CA ARG A 282 1.84 -9.65 4.78
C ARG A 282 0.96 -10.59 3.99
N ILE A 283 -0.35 -10.37 4.09
CA ILE A 283 -1.39 -11.17 3.44
C ILE A 283 -2.21 -10.25 2.56
N THR A 284 -2.46 -10.64 1.32
CA THR A 284 -3.43 -9.95 0.45
C THR A 284 -4.76 -10.68 0.48
N VAL A 285 -5.86 -9.95 0.52
CA VAL A 285 -7.22 -10.45 0.41
C VAL A 285 -7.81 -9.92 -0.90
N ILE A 286 -8.33 -10.84 -1.72
CA ILE A 286 -8.94 -10.57 -3.03
C ILE A 286 -10.30 -11.26 -3.03
N ASP A 287 -11.38 -10.50 -3.06
CA ASP A 287 -12.75 -11.04 -3.09
C ASP A 287 -12.96 -12.06 -1.96
N GLY A 288 -12.51 -11.70 -0.75
CA GLY A 288 -12.53 -12.52 0.46
C GLY A 288 -11.52 -13.67 0.53
N ALA A 289 -10.80 -13.99 -0.54
CA ALA A 289 -9.77 -15.03 -0.52
C ALA A 289 -8.40 -14.45 -0.10
N ALA A 290 -7.78 -15.06 0.91
CA ALA A 290 -6.47 -14.64 1.42
C ALA A 290 -5.31 -15.34 0.68
N PHE A 291 -4.19 -14.63 0.54
CA PHE A 291 -2.95 -15.12 -0.09
C PHE A 291 -1.70 -14.57 0.62
N ALA A 292 -0.66 -15.39 0.74
CA ALA A 292 0.64 -14.95 1.26
C ALA A 292 1.38 -14.03 0.28
N CYS A 293 1.91 -12.92 0.81
CA CYS A 293 2.81 -12.04 0.06
C CYS A 293 4.25 -12.16 0.55
N HIS A 294 4.46 -12.08 1.86
CA HIS A 294 5.77 -12.33 2.47
C HIS A 294 5.63 -12.58 3.98
N MET A 295 6.70 -13.08 4.60
CA MET A 295 6.90 -13.07 6.05
C MET A 295 8.29 -12.54 6.36
N ALA A 296 8.37 -11.61 7.32
CA ALA A 296 9.63 -11.10 7.84
C ALA A 296 9.83 -11.58 9.28
N VAL A 297 11.07 -11.98 9.59
CA VAL A 297 11.48 -12.44 10.93
C VAL A 297 12.51 -11.48 11.51
N SER A 298 12.31 -10.99 12.72
CA SER A 298 13.18 -9.96 13.33
C SER A 298 13.39 -10.20 14.82
N SER A 299 14.54 -9.74 15.33
CA SER A 299 14.78 -9.61 16.78
C SER A 299 14.14 -8.36 17.37
N HIS A 300 13.62 -7.46 16.52
CA HIS A 300 12.94 -6.23 16.93
C HIS A 300 11.47 -6.26 16.52
N TRP A 301 10.59 -5.73 17.36
CA TRP A 301 9.14 -5.81 17.21
C TRP A 301 8.58 -4.96 16.06
N MET A 302 9.25 -3.87 15.69
CA MET A 302 8.85 -3.04 14.54
C MET A 302 9.43 -3.65 13.26
N VAL A 303 8.67 -4.55 12.64
CA VAL A 303 9.15 -5.36 11.51
C VAL A 303 8.81 -4.72 10.17
N HIS A 304 9.85 -4.28 9.46
CA HIS A 304 9.82 -3.98 8.04
C HIS A 304 10.72 -4.96 7.29
N TYR A 305 10.26 -5.50 6.17
CA TYR A 305 10.98 -6.56 5.43
C TYR A 305 12.43 -6.17 5.12
N VAL A 306 12.65 -4.93 4.67
CA VAL A 306 13.98 -4.37 4.35
C VAL A 306 14.91 -4.24 5.57
N ASN A 307 14.35 -4.11 6.77
CA ASN A 307 15.12 -3.93 8.01
C ASN A 307 15.19 -5.22 8.85
N ALA A 308 14.50 -6.28 8.45
CA ALA A 308 14.41 -7.53 9.19
C ALA A 308 15.63 -8.44 8.99
N GLY A 309 16.57 -8.08 8.10
CA GLY A 309 17.77 -8.89 7.81
C GLY A 309 17.47 -10.15 7.00
N MET A 310 16.45 -10.10 6.13
CA MET A 310 16.01 -11.25 5.33
C MET A 310 17.03 -11.60 4.22
N TYR A 311 17.78 -10.61 3.73
CA TYR A 311 18.77 -10.80 2.67
C TYR A 311 20.04 -11.47 3.20
N GLU A 312 20.36 -11.25 4.47
CA GLU A 312 21.57 -11.72 5.12
C GLU A 312 21.42 -13.10 5.76
N ASP A 313 20.23 -13.44 6.27
CA ASP A 313 19.99 -14.66 7.04
C ASP A 313 19.18 -15.71 6.26
N ALA A 314 19.86 -16.79 5.84
CA ALA A 314 19.25 -17.90 5.12
C ALA A 314 18.15 -18.61 5.93
N ARG A 315 18.28 -18.69 7.27
CA ARG A 315 17.28 -19.38 8.10
C ARG A 315 15.96 -18.63 8.10
N LYS A 316 15.99 -17.29 8.12
CA LYS A 316 14.79 -16.47 8.00
C LYS A 316 14.10 -16.67 6.65
N ARG A 317 14.88 -16.79 5.57
CA ARG A 317 14.34 -17.09 4.24
C ARG A 317 13.74 -18.48 4.14
N GLU A 318 14.35 -19.48 4.76
CA GLU A 318 13.79 -20.84 4.87
C GLU A 318 12.45 -20.83 5.62
N GLU A 319 12.35 -20.04 6.69
CA GLU A 319 11.12 -19.89 7.45
C GLU A 319 10.01 -19.22 6.62
N GLU A 320 10.34 -18.14 5.91
CA GLU A 320 9.41 -17.49 4.99
C GLU A 320 8.96 -18.46 3.87
N ALA A 321 9.88 -19.21 3.28
CA ALA A 321 9.56 -20.22 2.27
C ALA A 321 8.57 -21.26 2.80
N ALA A 322 8.78 -21.74 4.03
CA ALA A 322 7.89 -22.70 4.69
C ALA A 322 6.51 -22.08 4.94
N PHE A 323 6.44 -20.85 5.46
CA PHE A 323 5.18 -20.12 5.65
C PHE A 323 4.40 -20.01 4.33
N MET A 324 5.04 -19.54 3.26
CA MET A 324 4.37 -19.35 1.98
C MET A 324 3.89 -20.68 1.39
N THR A 325 4.72 -21.74 1.47
CA THR A 325 4.38 -23.09 1.00
C THR A 325 3.16 -23.65 1.72
N HIS A 326 3.09 -23.48 3.04
CA HIS A 326 2.02 -23.99 3.91
C HIS A 326 0.93 -22.95 4.20
N PHE A 327 0.83 -21.89 3.40
CA PHE A 327 -0.09 -20.79 3.67
C PHE A 327 -1.56 -21.22 3.75
N ASN A 328 -1.97 -22.26 3.01
CA ASN A 328 -3.34 -22.76 3.08
C ASN A 328 -3.72 -23.25 4.49
N ASP A 329 -2.77 -23.83 5.23
CA ASP A 329 -3.00 -24.26 6.62
C ASP A 329 -3.14 -23.03 7.54
N PHE A 330 -2.33 -21.99 7.31
CA PHE A 330 -2.48 -20.70 8.00
C PHE A 330 -3.85 -20.07 7.73
N ALA A 331 -4.24 -19.95 6.46
CA ALA A 331 -5.52 -19.38 6.04
C ALA A 331 -6.70 -20.17 6.61
N GLN A 332 -6.63 -21.51 6.63
CA GLN A 332 -7.68 -22.36 7.19
C GLN A 332 -7.82 -22.18 8.70
N ARG A 333 -6.70 -22.11 9.44
CA ARG A 333 -6.72 -21.85 10.90
C ARG A 333 -7.32 -20.47 11.22
N HIS A 334 -6.99 -19.46 10.43
CA HIS A 334 -7.43 -18.08 10.61
C HIS A 334 -8.69 -17.71 9.81
N ARG A 335 -9.38 -18.68 9.20
CA ARG A 335 -10.49 -18.43 8.26
C ARG A 335 -11.57 -17.54 8.86
N VAL A 336 -11.98 -17.81 10.11
CA VAL A 336 -13.02 -17.02 10.80
C VAL A 336 -12.59 -15.56 10.99
N ALA A 337 -11.31 -15.32 11.29
CA ALA A 337 -10.76 -13.98 11.45
C ALA A 337 -10.68 -13.26 10.09
N LEU A 338 -10.13 -13.91 9.07
CA LEU A 338 -10.00 -13.36 7.71
C LEU A 338 -11.38 -13.03 7.10
N ASP A 339 -12.35 -13.93 7.24
CA ASP A 339 -13.74 -13.71 6.80
C ASP A 339 -14.41 -12.54 7.55
N ALA A 340 -14.08 -12.35 8.82
CA ALA A 340 -14.59 -11.23 9.61
C ALA A 340 -13.96 -9.90 9.18
N VAL A 341 -12.65 -9.88 8.96
CA VAL A 341 -11.93 -8.68 8.49
C VAL A 341 -12.47 -8.23 7.14
N HIS A 342 -12.52 -9.14 6.16
CA HIS A 342 -13.04 -8.84 4.83
C HIS A 342 -14.45 -8.24 4.89
N ARG A 343 -15.38 -8.87 5.61
CA ARG A 343 -16.76 -8.39 5.71
C ARG A 343 -16.89 -7.04 6.40
N ARG A 344 -16.05 -6.74 7.40
CA ARG A 344 -16.17 -5.50 8.18
C ARG A 344 -15.49 -4.31 7.51
N LEU A 345 -14.42 -4.53 6.74
CA LEU A 345 -13.81 -3.48 5.93
C LEU A 345 -14.60 -3.22 4.64
N GLY A 346 -15.15 -4.28 4.03
CA GLY A 346 -15.92 -4.17 2.79
C GLY A 346 -15.08 -3.86 1.54
N LEU A 347 -13.76 -4.04 1.62
CA LEU A 347 -12.84 -3.86 0.51
C LEU A 347 -12.74 -5.13 -0.33
N ASP A 348 -12.66 -4.97 -1.65
CA ASP A 348 -12.52 -6.05 -2.62
C ASP A 348 -11.06 -6.52 -2.75
N TYR A 349 -10.13 -5.58 -2.66
CA TYR A 349 -8.68 -5.80 -2.69
C TYR A 349 -8.02 -5.02 -1.57
N PHE A 350 -7.33 -5.71 -0.67
CA PHE A 350 -6.53 -5.06 0.36
C PHE A 350 -5.45 -5.99 0.88
N CYS A 351 -4.52 -5.45 1.65
CA CYS A 351 -3.49 -6.19 2.35
C CYS A 351 -3.62 -5.99 3.86
N ILE A 352 -3.13 -6.97 4.61
CA ILE A 352 -3.04 -6.94 6.06
C ILE A 352 -1.59 -7.20 6.44
N ASP A 353 -1.03 -6.33 7.27
CA ASP A 353 0.18 -6.62 8.04
C ASP A 353 -0.25 -7.15 9.41
N CYS A 354 0.13 -8.40 9.72
CA CYS A 354 -0.33 -9.10 10.91
C CYS A 354 0.73 -10.03 11.52
N ALA A 355 0.44 -10.56 12.69
CA ALA A 355 1.17 -11.63 13.36
C ALA A 355 0.19 -12.70 13.88
N GLU A 356 0.73 -13.82 14.35
CA GLU A 356 0.00 -14.78 15.16
C GLU A 356 0.37 -14.51 16.62
N SER A 357 -0.62 -14.16 17.44
CA SER A 357 -0.40 -13.91 18.87
C SER A 357 -0.11 -15.22 19.61
N PRO A 358 0.49 -15.17 20.83
CA PRO A 358 0.77 -16.38 21.61
C PRO A 358 -0.47 -17.24 21.93
N ASP A 359 -1.66 -16.64 21.96
CA ASP A 359 -2.95 -17.33 22.14
C ASP A 359 -3.61 -17.81 20.83
N GLY A 360 -2.91 -17.65 19.69
CA GLY A 360 -3.31 -18.17 18.38
C GLY A 360 -4.30 -17.30 17.61
N ARG A 361 -4.51 -16.04 18.02
CA ARG A 361 -5.35 -15.09 17.27
C ARG A 361 -4.54 -14.40 16.17
N LEU A 362 -5.25 -13.90 15.15
CA LEU A 362 -4.68 -13.06 14.11
C LEU A 362 -4.52 -11.65 14.65
N GLN A 363 -3.30 -11.28 15.03
CA GLN A 363 -3.00 -9.94 15.52
C GLN A 363 -2.78 -8.98 14.35
N ILE A 364 -3.63 -7.98 14.20
CA ILE A 364 -3.57 -7.04 13.06
C ILE A 364 -2.87 -5.75 13.47
N PHE A 365 -1.91 -5.32 12.66
CA PHE A 365 -1.21 -4.04 12.81
C PHE A 365 -1.75 -2.99 11.85
N GLU A 366 -2.17 -3.41 10.66
CA GLU A 366 -2.62 -2.54 9.59
C GLU A 366 -3.43 -3.35 8.58
N ALA A 367 -4.48 -2.73 8.03
CA ALA A 367 -5.21 -3.23 6.88
C ALA A 367 -5.43 -2.07 5.91
N ASP A 368 -4.85 -2.15 4.71
CA ASP A 368 -4.84 -1.08 3.72
C ASP A 368 -4.73 -1.67 2.31
N HIS A 369 -5.27 -1.00 1.31
CA HIS A 369 -5.13 -1.38 -0.08
C HIS A 369 -3.88 -0.77 -0.74
N VAL A 370 -3.25 0.25 -0.15
CA VAL A 370 -2.02 0.89 -0.67
C VAL A 370 -0.75 0.20 -0.17
N MET A 371 -0.73 -1.13 -0.26
CA MET A 371 0.43 -1.95 0.08
C MET A 371 0.98 -2.64 -1.16
N VAL A 372 2.30 -2.54 -1.35
CA VAL A 372 2.96 -3.20 -2.47
C VAL A 372 2.96 -4.72 -2.32
N VAL A 373 2.57 -5.40 -3.40
CA VAL A 373 2.67 -6.84 -3.61
C VAL A 373 3.49 -7.06 -4.88
N HIS A 374 4.60 -7.77 -4.78
CA HIS A 374 5.55 -7.88 -5.88
C HIS A 374 6.41 -9.15 -5.76
N ALA A 375 6.99 -9.56 -6.89
CA ALA A 375 8.03 -10.60 -6.96
C ALA A 375 9.31 -9.99 -7.54
N MET A 376 9.86 -9.01 -6.83
CA MET A 376 11.05 -8.26 -7.28
C MET A 376 12.33 -8.65 -6.53
N ASP A 377 12.21 -9.39 -5.43
CA ASP A 377 13.38 -9.91 -4.74
C ASP A 377 14.18 -10.85 -5.66
N PRO A 378 15.51 -10.88 -5.55
CA PRO A 378 16.36 -11.72 -6.40
C PRO A 378 15.98 -13.21 -6.32
N GLU A 379 15.73 -13.83 -7.48
CA GLU A 379 15.20 -15.20 -7.56
C GLU A 379 16.19 -16.26 -7.05
N ASP A 380 17.49 -15.99 -7.14
CA ASP A 380 18.54 -16.85 -6.60
C ASP A 380 18.52 -16.91 -5.06
N MET A 381 18.08 -15.84 -4.40
CA MET A 381 17.92 -15.78 -2.94
C MET A 381 16.52 -16.14 -2.46
N PHE A 382 15.47 -15.79 -3.23
CA PHE A 382 14.06 -15.95 -2.87
C PHE A 382 13.26 -16.72 -3.95
N PRO A 383 13.67 -17.94 -4.33
CA PRO A 383 13.09 -18.65 -5.49
C PRO A 383 11.60 -18.97 -5.34
N TYR A 384 11.09 -19.03 -4.10
CA TYR A 384 9.69 -19.32 -3.82
C TYR A 384 8.77 -18.11 -4.06
N LYS A 385 9.26 -16.87 -3.96
CA LYS A 385 8.41 -15.67 -4.05
C LYS A 385 7.68 -15.56 -5.38
N GLN A 386 8.37 -15.85 -6.50
CA GLN A 386 7.76 -15.88 -7.83
C GLN A 386 6.54 -16.81 -7.89
N ILE A 387 6.64 -18.00 -7.28
CA ILE A 387 5.57 -19.00 -7.30
C ILE A 387 4.34 -18.48 -6.58
N HIS A 388 4.52 -17.88 -5.40
CA HIS A 388 3.40 -17.46 -4.56
C HIS A 388 2.79 -16.15 -5.03
N ILE A 389 3.57 -15.17 -5.46
CA ILE A 389 3.06 -13.91 -5.99
C ILE A 389 2.32 -14.14 -7.31
N ARG A 390 2.74 -15.09 -8.15
CA ARG A 390 1.95 -15.51 -9.33
C ARG A 390 0.58 -16.07 -8.96
N LYS A 391 0.41 -16.68 -7.78
CA LYS A 391 -0.93 -17.09 -7.29
C LYS A 391 -1.79 -15.86 -6.98
N VAL A 392 -1.22 -14.84 -6.32
CA VAL A 392 -1.90 -13.57 -6.05
C VAL A 392 -2.29 -12.87 -7.35
N GLN A 393 -1.36 -12.77 -8.30
CA GLN A 393 -1.60 -12.17 -9.61
C GLN A 393 -2.73 -12.88 -10.36
N ARG A 394 -2.69 -14.22 -10.40
CA ARG A 394 -3.75 -15.02 -11.03
C ARG A 394 -5.09 -14.83 -10.34
N ALA A 395 -5.12 -14.82 -9.01
CA ALA A 395 -6.35 -14.61 -8.25
C ALA A 395 -6.97 -13.24 -8.52
N PHE A 396 -6.15 -12.18 -8.59
CA PHE A 396 -6.62 -10.83 -8.94
C PHE A 396 -7.16 -10.79 -10.37
N ARG A 397 -6.41 -11.37 -11.33
CA ARG A 397 -6.85 -11.50 -12.72
C ARG A 397 -8.18 -12.25 -12.85
N ASP A 398 -8.33 -13.38 -12.15
CA ASP A 398 -9.56 -14.17 -12.17
C ASP A 398 -10.72 -13.40 -11.53
N TYR A 399 -10.46 -12.59 -10.49
CA TYR A 399 -11.43 -11.68 -9.92
C TYR A 399 -11.91 -10.64 -10.93
N LEU A 400 -10.99 -9.95 -11.63
CA LEU A 400 -11.34 -8.98 -12.68
C LEU A 400 -12.28 -9.59 -13.73
N PHE A 401 -12.02 -10.83 -14.17
CA PHE A 401 -12.83 -11.48 -15.19
C PHE A 401 -14.22 -11.89 -14.70
N ARG A 402 -14.40 -12.16 -13.41
CA ARG A 402 -15.72 -12.44 -12.84
C ARG A 402 -16.61 -11.20 -12.79
N LEU A 403 -16.02 -10.01 -12.61
CA LEU A 403 -16.76 -8.75 -12.56
C LEU A 403 -17.54 -8.50 -13.86
N THR A 404 -16.93 -8.74 -15.01
CA THR A 404 -17.56 -8.49 -16.33
C THR A 404 -18.56 -9.58 -16.73
N ALA A 405 -18.34 -10.83 -16.33
CA ALA A 405 -19.30 -11.91 -16.55
C ALA A 405 -20.64 -11.63 -15.84
N THR A 406 -20.58 -11.11 -14.62
CA THR A 406 -21.76 -10.81 -13.80
C THR A 406 -22.57 -9.65 -14.38
N THR A 407 -21.90 -8.61 -14.89
CA THR A 407 -22.58 -7.47 -15.56
C THR A 407 -23.27 -7.89 -16.87
N ALA A 408 -22.69 -8.84 -17.61
CA ALA A 408 -23.29 -9.35 -18.85
C ALA A 408 -24.55 -10.18 -18.62
N GLU A 409 -24.68 -10.83 -17.46
CA GLU A 409 -25.88 -11.59 -17.07
C GLU A 409 -26.99 -10.69 -16.51
N ALA A 410 -26.65 -9.63 -15.76
CA ALA A 410 -27.63 -8.68 -15.22
C ALA A 410 -28.27 -7.75 -16.28
N GLY A 411 -27.65 -7.64 -17.46
CA GLY A 411 -28.15 -6.85 -18.59
C GLY A 411 -28.97 -7.64 -19.62
N ARG A 412 -29.26 -8.93 -19.39
CA ARG A 412 -30.18 -9.75 -20.18
C ARG A 412 -31.51 -9.89 -19.45
#